data_AF-A0A9D2C997-F1
#
_entry.id   AF-A0A9D2C997-F1
#
_cell.length_a   1.000
_cell.length_b   1.000
_cell.length_c   1.000
_cell.angle_alpha   90.00
_cell.angle_beta   90.00
_cell.angle_gamma   90.00
#
_symmetry.space_group_name_H-M   'P 1'
#
loop_
_entity.id
_entity.type
_entity.pdbx_description
1 polymer ?
#
loop_
_entity_poly.entity_id
_entity_poly.type
_entity_poly.pdbx_seq_one_letter_code
_entity_poly.pdbx_strand_id
1 'polypeptide(L)' 'MNDTTTIRVSRSTRDALNDLAARRGETLTDTVSRAVRLLEQEAIGRQLSAPLRDDELTWLDADAG' A
#
# COMPACT_ATOMS: atom_id res chain seq x y z
N MET A 1 -9.44 21.65 -3.88
CA MET A 1 -10.13 20.98 -5.00
C MET A 1 -9.67 19.55 -5.01
N ASN A 2 -10.57 18.58 -4.89
CA ASN A 2 -10.19 17.18 -5.00
C ASN A 2 -10.10 16.88 -6.49
N ASP A 3 -8.90 16.99 -7.06
CA ASP A 3 -8.68 16.68 -8.46
C ASP A 3 -9.08 15.22 -8.70
N THR A 4 -10.04 15.02 -9.60
CA THR A 4 -10.52 13.69 -9.97
C THR A 4 -9.91 13.29 -11.31
N THR A 5 -9.56 12.02 -11.44
CA THR A 5 -9.05 11.42 -12.67
C THR A 5 -9.88 10.18 -12.99
N THR A 6 -10.10 9.93 -14.28
CA THR A 6 -10.81 8.74 -14.75
C THR A 6 -9.81 7.67 -15.18
N ILE A 7 -9.94 6.46 -14.64
CA ILE A 7 -9.18 5.28 -15.04
C ILE A 7 -10.08 4.28 -15.77
N ARG A 8 -9.54 3.63 -16.81
CA ARG A 8 -10.24 2.53 -17.49
C ARG A 8 -9.86 1.20 -16.85
N VAL A 9 -10.86 0.43 -16.48
CA VAL A 9 -10.72 -0.93 -15.95
C VAL A 9 -11.71 -1.86 -16.66
N SER A 10 -11.48 -3.17 -16.56
CA SER A 10 -12.45 -4.14 -17.04
C SER A 10 -13.75 -4.06 -16.22
N ARG A 11 -14.87 -4.53 -16.80
CA ARG A 11 -16.14 -4.58 -16.08
C ARG A 11 -16.05 -5.47 -14.84
N SER A 12 -15.40 -6.64 -14.95
CA SER A 12 -15.21 -7.55 -13.82
C SER A 12 -14.38 -6.93 -12.69
N THR A 13 -13.35 -6.14 -13.02
CA THR A 13 -12.57 -5.39 -12.03
C THR A 13 -13.46 -4.38 -11.29
N ARG A 14 -14.25 -3.58 -12.02
CA ARG A 14 -15.18 -2.62 -11.42
C ARG A 14 -16.17 -3.32 -10.50
N ASP A 15 -16.76 -4.44 -10.94
CA ASP A 15 -17.76 -5.17 -10.18
C ASP A 15 -17.16 -5.76 -8.89
N ALA A 16 -15.97 -6.35 -8.97
CA ALA A 16 -15.24 -6.84 -7.80
C ALA A 16 -14.92 -5.73 -6.78
N LEU A 17 -14.55 -4.54 -7.25
CA LEU A 17 -14.31 -3.39 -6.37
C LEU A 17 -15.60 -2.86 -5.73
N ASN A 18 -16.71 -2.83 -6.47
CA ASN A 18 -18.00 -2.44 -5.93
C ASN A 18 -18.48 -3.43 -4.86
N ASP A 19 -18.35 -4.73 -5.10
CA ASP A 19 -18.70 -5.76 -4.12
C ASP A 19 -17.84 -5.63 -2.86
N LEU A 20 -16.55 -5.31 -3.02
CA LEU A 20 -15.64 -5.09 -1.90
C LEU A 20 -16.04 -3.86 -1.07
N ALA A 21 -16.37 -2.76 -1.74
CA ALA A 21 -16.83 -1.53 -1.12
C ALA A 21 -18.14 -1.76 -0.35
N ALA A 22 -19.10 -2.46 -0.97
CA ALA A 22 -20.37 -2.81 -0.35
C ALA A 22 -20.18 -3.68 0.91
N ARG A 23 -19.32 -4.70 0.85
CA ARG A 23 -19.01 -5.55 2.03
C ARG A 23 -18.38 -4.76 3.18
N ARG A 24 -17.70 -3.65 2.90
CA ARG A 24 -17.04 -2.80 3.90
C ARG A 24 -17.89 -1.61 4.35
N GLY A 25 -19.01 -1.35 3.70
CA GLY A 25 -19.79 -0.13 3.94
C GLY A 25 -19.03 1.14 3.56
N GLU A 26 -18.10 1.05 2.60
CA GLU A 26 -17.25 2.15 2.14
C GLU A 26 -17.63 2.55 0.71
N THR A 27 -17.18 3.72 0.25
CA THR A 27 -17.29 4.08 -1.17
C THR A 27 -16.23 3.35 -1.99
N LEU A 28 -16.43 3.28 -3.32
CA LEU A 28 -15.42 2.76 -4.24
C LEU A 28 -14.10 3.54 -4.12
N THR A 29 -14.17 4.87 -3.99
CA THR A 29 -13.00 5.76 -3.85
C THR A 29 -12.23 5.47 -2.56
N ASP A 30 -12.93 5.30 -1.44
CA ASP A 30 -12.30 4.97 -0.14
C ASP A 30 -11.65 3.59 -0.19
N THR A 31 -12.32 2.63 -0.81
CA THR A 31 -11.82 1.27 -1.00
C THR A 31 -10.52 1.26 -1.82
N VAL A 32 -10.49 1.99 -2.93
CA VAL A 32 -9.28 2.11 -3.78
C VAL A 32 -8.16 2.82 -3.03
N SER A 33 -8.46 3.93 -2.34
CA SER A 33 -7.46 4.69 -1.58
C SER A 33 -6.83 3.84 -0.47
N ARG A 34 -7.65 3.07 0.25
CA ARG A 34 -7.19 2.10 1.26
C ARG A 34 -6.35 1.00 0.64
N ALA A 35 -6.76 0.45 -0.51
CA ALA A 35 -6.02 -0.60 -1.19
C ALA A 35 -4.62 -0.13 -1.62
N VAL A 36 -4.51 1.08 -2.19
CA VAL A 36 -3.21 1.69 -2.55
C VAL A 36 -2.31 1.80 -1.32
N ARG A 37 -2.84 2.35 -0.21
CA ARG A 37 -2.09 2.48 1.03
C ARG A 37 -1.59 1.14 1.57
N LEU A 38 -2.40 0.10 1.52
CA LEU A 38 -2.01 -1.23 1.98
C LEU A 38 -0.90 -1.84 1.10
N LEU A 39 -0.96 -1.64 -0.22
CA LEU A 39 0.08 -2.11 -1.14
C LEU A 39 1.41 -1.40 -0.91
N GLU A 40 1.38 -0.09 -0.65
CA GLU A 40 2.58 0.68 -0.27
C GLU A 40 3.15 0.18 1.06
N GLN A 41 2.30 -0.03 2.07
CA GLN A 41 2.72 -0.55 3.36
C GLN A 41 3.30 -1.96 3.26
N GLU A 42 2.75 -2.83 2.41
CA GLU A 42 3.30 -4.15 2.12
C GLU A 42 4.69 -4.05 1.48
N ALA A 43 4.86 -3.14 0.51
CA ALA A 43 6.16 -2.92 -0.14
C ALA A 43 7.21 -2.44 0.87
N ILE A 44 6.87 -1.48 1.72
CA ILE A 44 7.74 -0.99 2.80
C ILE A 44 8.06 -2.12 3.78
N GLY A 45 7.05 -2.88 4.20
CA GLY A 45 7.22 -4.01 5.12
C GLY A 45 8.21 -5.05 4.58
N ARG A 46 8.14 -5.36 3.28
CA ARG A 46 9.11 -6.24 2.62
C ARG A 46 10.53 -5.68 2.67
N GLN A 47 10.71 -4.38 2.41
CA GLN A 47 12.02 -3.74 2.48
C GLN A 47 12.60 -3.75 3.90
N LEU A 48 11.78 -3.43 4.90
CA LEU A 48 12.20 -3.43 6.31
C LEU A 48 12.48 -4.83 6.86
N SER A 49 11.86 -5.87 6.28
CA SER A 49 12.10 -7.27 6.67
C SER A 49 13.38 -7.87 6.08
N ALA A 50 14.04 -7.16 5.16
CA ALA A 50 15.32 -7.60 4.62
C ALA A 50 16.38 -7.56 5.74
N PRO A 51 17.26 -8.58 5.85
CA PRO A 51 18.40 -8.52 6.75
C PRO A 51 19.22 -7.25 6.48
N LEU A 52 19.62 -6.58 7.55
CA LEU A 52 20.56 -5.45 7.46
C LEU A 52 21.85 -5.94 6.81
N ARG A 53 22.40 -5.12 5.91
CA ARG A 53 23.68 -5.38 5.29
C ARG A 53 24.80 -5.16 6.31
N ASP A 54 25.94 -5.82 6.12
CA ASP A 54 27.07 -5.75 7.07
C ASP A 54 27.57 -4.31 7.28
N ASP A 55 27.49 -3.46 6.25
CA ASP A 55 27.81 -2.02 6.32
C ASP A 55 26.81 -1.22 7.17
N GLU A 56 25.54 -1.63 7.16
CA GLU A 56 24.46 -1.02 7.95
C GLU A 56 24.54 -1.45 9.42
N LEU A 57 24.89 -2.72 9.68
CA LEU A 57 25.18 -3.22 11.03
C LEU A 57 26.39 -2.52 11.64
N THR A 58 27.47 -2.36 10.86
CA THR A 58 28.68 -1.66 11.32
C THR A 58 28.40 -0.21 11.69
N TRP A 59 27.50 0.47 10.96
CA TRP A 59 27.06 1.82 11.30
C TRP A 59 26.18 1.86 12.57
N LEU A 60 25.30 0.87 12.76
CA LEU A 60 24.44 0.77 13.94
C LEU A 60 25.23 0.46 15.22
N ASP A 61 26.25 -0.41 15.13
CA ASP A 61 27.13 -0.77 16.25
C ASP A 61 28.12 0.35 16.61
N ALA A 62 28.41 1.27 15.68
CA ALA A 62 29.32 2.38 15.90
C ALA A 62 28.76 3.49 16.82
N ASP A 63 27.42 3.59 16.95
CA ASP A 63 26.75 4.55 17.84
C ASP A 63 26.49 3.98 19.27
N ALA A 64 26.84 2.72 19.50
CA ALA A 64 26.66 2.02 20.79
C ALA A 64 27.94 1.93 21.65
N GLY A 65 29.02 2.62 21.26
CA GLY A 65 30.34 2.60 21.91
C GLY A 65 30.74 3.89 22.60
#